data_AF-A0A7G6SD17-F1
#
_entry.id   AF-A0A7G6SD17-F1
#
_cell.length_a   1.000
_cell.length_b   1.000
_cell.length_c   1.000
_cell.angle_alpha   90.00
_cell.angle_beta   90.00
_cell.angle_gamma   90.00
#
_symmetry.space_group_name_H-M   'P 1'
#
loop_
_entity.id
_entity.type
_entity.pdbx_description
1 polymer ?
#
loop_
_entity_poly.entity_id
_entity_poly.type
_entity_poly.pdbx_seq_one_letter_code
_entity_poly.pdbx_strand_id
1 'polypeptide(L)' 'MAAGFGLLRLSTRDFWAMTPRELSAALGSPPADAGLSRPALELLMQTFPDKS' A
#
# COMPACT_ATOMS: atom_id res chain seq x y z
N MET A 1 7.93 -1.23 4.88
CA MET A 1 7.57 0.09 4.30
C MET A 1 8.47 0.53 3.13
N ALA A 2 9.05 -0.39 2.35
CA ALA A 2 9.98 -0.02 1.26
C ALA A 2 9.29 0.24 -0.10
N ALA A 3 8.01 -0.11 -0.24
CA ALA A 3 7.34 -0.11 -1.54
C ALA A 3 7.01 1.29 -2.10
N GLY A 4 6.78 2.30 -1.25
CA GLY A 4 6.44 3.66 -1.71
C GLY A 4 7.64 4.60 -1.90
N PHE A 5 8.57 4.59 -0.94
CA PHE A 5 9.66 5.57 -0.88
C PHE A 5 10.93 5.15 -1.64
N GLY A 6 11.24 3.85 -1.68
CA GLY A 6 12.46 3.36 -2.33
C GLY A 6 12.38 3.32 -3.85
N LEU A 7 11.18 3.02 -4.40
CA LEU A 7 10.96 2.89 -5.84
C LEU A 7 10.74 4.25 -6.52
N LEU A 8 10.00 5.17 -5.87
CA LEU A 8 9.71 6.49 -6.43
C LEU A 8 10.76 7.55 -6.06
N ARG A 9 11.65 7.25 -5.09
CA ARG A 9 12.66 8.18 -4.55
C ARG A 9 12.07 9.53 -4.09
N LEU A 10 10.80 9.53 -3.70
CA LEU A 10 10.11 10.70 -3.20
C LEU A 10 10.44 10.94 -1.74
N SER A 11 10.49 12.21 -1.34
CA SER A 11 10.48 12.55 0.08
C SER A 11 9.18 12.08 0.72
N THR A 12 9.20 11.83 2.04
CA THR A 12 8.00 11.44 2.79
C THR A 12 6.86 12.44 2.59
N ARG A 13 7.19 13.73 2.57
CA ARG A 13 6.23 14.82 2.38
C ARG A 13 5.58 14.75 0.99
N ASP A 14 6.37 14.57 -0.05
CA ASP A 14 5.86 14.62 -1.43
C ASP A 14 4.96 13.42 -1.71
N PHE A 15 5.36 12.23 -1.25
CA PHE A 15 4.54 11.03 -1.37
C PHE A 15 3.15 11.19 -0.71
N TRP A 16 3.09 11.76 0.48
CA TRP A 16 1.81 11.98 1.19
C TRP A 16 1.00 13.15 0.64
N ALA A 17 1.63 14.05 -0.13
CA ALA A 17 0.94 15.15 -0.81
C ALA A 17 0.33 14.73 -2.15
N MET A 18 0.71 13.57 -2.70
CA MET A 18 0.20 13.08 -3.99
C MET A 18 -1.30 12.79 -3.93
N THR A 19 -1.99 13.12 -5.01
CA THR A 19 -3.36 12.68 -5.23
C THR A 19 -3.41 11.19 -5.59
N PRO A 20 -4.54 10.50 -5.36
CA PRO A 20 -4.70 9.11 -5.77
C PRO A 20 -4.41 8.88 -7.27
N ARG A 21 -4.74 9.83 -8.13
CA ARG A 21 -4.47 9.75 -9.58
C ARG A 21 -2.98 9.78 -9.89
N GLU A 22 -2.23 10.67 -9.24
CA GLU A 22 -0.77 10.73 -9.39
C GLU A 22 -0.10 9.47 -8.82
N LEU A 23 -0.62 8.95 -7.71
CA LEU A 23 -0.12 7.71 -7.11
C LEU A 23 -0.34 6.52 -8.05
N SER A 24 -1.52 6.39 -8.66
CA SER A 24 -1.80 5.36 -9.66
C SER A 24 -0.95 5.51 -10.93
N ALA A 25 -0.65 6.75 -11.35
CA ALA A 25 0.24 6.98 -12.48
C ALA A 25 1.70 6.58 -12.17
N ALA A 26 2.16 6.82 -10.94
CA ALA A 26 3.53 6.55 -10.51
C ALA A 26 3.78 5.05 -10.22
N LEU A 27 2.81 4.36 -9.63
CA LEU A 27 2.92 2.95 -9.23
C LEU A 27 2.34 1.97 -10.25
N GLY A 28 1.60 2.46 -11.24
CA GLY A 28 0.73 1.66 -12.09
C GLY A 28 -0.62 1.40 -11.42
N SER A 29 -1.65 1.18 -12.23
CA SER A 29 -2.97 0.80 -11.71
C SER A 29 -2.88 -0.61 -11.11
N PRO A 30 -3.29 -0.83 -9.86
CA PRO A 30 -3.41 -2.18 -9.35
C PRO A 30 -4.43 -2.97 -10.20
N PRO A 31 -4.29 -4.30 -10.29
CA PRO A 31 -5.31 -5.15 -10.90
C PRO A 31 -6.68 -4.86 -10.28
N ALA A 32 -7.74 -4.89 -11.09
CA ALA A 32 -9.11 -4.59 -10.62
C ALA A 32 -9.55 -5.48 -9.44
N ASP A 33 -9.03 -6.71 -9.38
CA ASP A 33 -9.31 -7.70 -8.33
C ASP A 33 -8.24 -7.75 -7.23
N ALA A 34 -7.33 -6.77 -7.14
CA ALA A 34 -6.27 -6.75 -6.14
C ALA A 34 -6.73 -6.34 -4.73
N GLY A 35 -8.04 -6.19 -4.50
CA GLY A 35 -8.59 -5.86 -3.19
C GLY A 35 -8.45 -7.03 -2.22
N LEU A 36 -7.81 -6.80 -1.07
CA LEU A 36 -7.77 -7.78 0.02
C LEU A 36 -9.19 -8.06 0.50
N SER A 37 -9.62 -9.33 0.43
CA SER A 37 -10.93 -9.73 0.94
C SER A 37 -10.96 -9.68 2.46
N ARG A 38 -12.15 -9.45 3.05
CA ARG A 38 -12.32 -9.45 4.51
C ARG A 38 -11.84 -10.76 5.16
N PRO A 39 -12.14 -11.96 4.62
CA PRO A 39 -11.61 -13.21 5.18
C PRO A 39 -10.07 -13.30 5.12
N ALA A 40 -9.45 -12.81 4.05
CA ALA A 40 -8.00 -12.82 3.92
C ALA A 40 -7.33 -11.88 4.94
N LEU A 41 -7.94 -10.74 5.25
CA LEU A 41 -7.48 -9.84 6.30
C LEU A 41 -7.53 -10.52 7.69
N GLU A 42 -8.64 -11.17 8.04
CA GLU A 42 -8.78 -11.88 9.31
C GLU A 42 -7.70 -12.96 9.47
N LEU A 43 -7.42 -13.71 8.40
CA LEU A 43 -6.35 -14.72 8.39
C LEU A 43 -4.97 -14.10 8.62
N LEU A 44 -4.69 -12.92 8.05
CA LEU A 44 -3.44 -12.21 8.30
C LEU A 44 -3.32 -11.74 9.75
N MET A 45 -4.40 -11.21 10.33
CA MET A 45 -4.41 -10.78 11.74
C MET A 45 -4.16 -11.94 12.71
N GLN A 46 -4.71 -13.12 12.43
CA GLN A 46 -4.43 -14.34 13.20
C GLN A 46 -3.00 -14.84 13.03
N THR A 47 -2.45 -14.72 11.82
CA THR A 47 -1.10 -15.18 11.49
C THR A 47 -0.02 -14.28 12.10
N PHE A 48 -0.27 -12.98 12.14
CA PHE A 48 0.65 -11.96 12.63
C PHE A 48 0.00 -11.14 13.74
N PRO A 49 -0.22 -11.74 14.93
CA PRO A 49 -0.82 -11.01 16.04
C PRO A 49 0.14 -9.93 16.53
N ASP A 50 -0.40 -8.75 16.83
CA ASP A 50 0.37 -7.72 17.52
C ASP A 50 0.80 -8.26 18.88
N LYS A 51 2.12 -8.25 19.13
CA LYS A 51 2.64 -8.54 20.47
C LYS A 51 2.48 -7.28 21.30
N SER A 52 1.70 -7.36 22.37
CA SER A 52 1.60 -6.34 23.42
C SER A 52 2.95 -6.07 24.10
#